data_AF-A0A2K8UDE0-F1
#
_entry.id   AF-A0A2K8UDE0-F1
#
_cell.length_a   1.000
_cell.length_b   1.000
_cell.length_c   1.000
_cell.angle_alpha   90.00
_cell.angle_beta   90.00
_cell.angle_gamma   90.00
#
_symmetry.space_group_name_H-M   'P 1'
#
loop_
_entity.id
_entity.type
_entity.pdbx_description
1 polymer ?
#
loop_
_entity_poly.entity_id
_entity_poly.type
_entity_poly.pdbx_seq_one_letter_code
_entity_poly.pdbx_strand_id
1 'polypeptide(L)'
;MKLLPDSTPAHASAIILLAAAWIFSPGLPADQSAQKGLTWGKLRHLNDLQIDFVGCGGCDAYHGDTSCLEARPILCLKVDHSPRPPYEITGSAHAMPKEYYEGWADGTIALTAPVIGTTLQSPSNADDICSAQLGAGYRMAEFHDGHGGWNFWAFGNIPDNSRFWVAINDQPANCWGQVAAPARVTAPAQVKAPDFVAAPDHPSKSASVFKCRGADGVITLTDQPCAGGARDSDGPSIDADDDR
;
A
#
# COMPACT_ATOMS: atom_id res chain seq x y z
N MET A 1 0.21 -92.78 19.54
CA MET A 1 1.30 -92.08 20.26
C MET A 1 2.12 -91.37 19.20
N LYS A 2 2.37 -90.06 19.20
CA LYS A 2 2.68 -89.15 20.32
C LYS A 2 2.43 -87.71 19.78
N LEU A 3 1.31 -87.10 20.18
CA LEU A 3 1.22 -85.86 20.97
C LEU A 3 2.02 -84.66 20.44
N LEU A 4 1.26 -83.66 19.97
CA LEU A 4 1.62 -82.26 19.73
C LEU A 4 2.12 -81.58 21.01
N PRO A 5 2.89 -80.49 20.89
CA PRO A 5 2.76 -79.38 21.83
C PRO A 5 2.31 -78.08 21.17
N ASP A 6 1.58 -77.37 22.02
CA ASP A 6 0.80 -76.15 21.89
C ASP A 6 1.69 -74.90 22.03
N SER A 7 1.31 -73.77 21.41
CA SER A 7 1.85 -72.45 21.77
C SER A 7 0.93 -71.31 21.35
N THR A 8 0.05 -70.94 22.29
CA THR A 8 -0.48 -69.62 22.68
C THR A 8 -0.40 -68.41 21.73
N PRO A 9 -1.50 -67.66 21.53
CA PRO A 9 -1.51 -66.34 20.92
C PRO A 9 -1.16 -65.23 21.94
N ALA A 10 -0.29 -64.30 21.56
CA ALA A 10 -0.04 -63.07 22.31
C ALA A 10 -1.12 -62.03 21.98
N HIS A 11 -1.87 -61.61 23.00
CA HIS A 11 -2.78 -60.46 22.91
C HIS A 11 -1.97 -59.16 22.96
N ALA A 12 -1.94 -58.43 21.84
CA ALA A 12 -1.46 -57.05 21.81
C ALA A 12 -2.62 -56.11 22.18
N SER A 13 -2.54 -55.49 23.36
CA SER A 13 -3.43 -54.41 23.77
C SER A 13 -3.16 -53.15 22.94
N ALA A 14 -4.12 -52.78 22.09
CA ALA A 14 -4.11 -51.48 21.40
C ALA A 14 -4.65 -50.40 22.35
N ILE A 15 -3.76 -49.53 22.82
CA ILE A 15 -4.13 -48.29 23.52
C ILE A 15 -4.61 -47.31 22.46
N ILE A 16 -5.91 -47.06 22.40
CA ILE A 16 -6.52 -46.02 21.56
C ILE A 16 -6.31 -44.68 22.29
N LEU A 17 -5.29 -43.93 21.89
CA LEU A 17 -5.14 -42.53 22.24
C LEU A 17 -6.13 -41.71 21.40
N LEU A 18 -7.23 -41.27 22.02
CA LEU A 18 -8.11 -40.24 21.48
C LEU A 18 -7.36 -38.89 21.51
N ALA A 19 -6.64 -38.58 20.44
CA ALA A 19 -6.13 -37.24 20.21
C ALA A 19 -7.29 -36.34 19.80
N ALA A 20 -7.68 -35.42 20.68
CA ALA A 20 -8.62 -34.35 20.36
C ALA A 20 -7.97 -33.43 19.31
N ALA A 21 -8.38 -33.58 18.04
CA ALA A 21 -7.97 -32.72 16.96
C ALA A 21 -8.67 -31.36 17.13
N TRP A 22 -7.93 -30.35 17.56
CA TRP A 22 -8.34 -28.96 17.44
C TRP A 22 -8.38 -28.62 15.95
N ILE A 23 -9.58 -28.54 15.39
CA ILE A 23 -9.78 -27.99 14.06
C ILE A 23 -9.49 -26.48 14.17
N PHE A 24 -8.26 -26.09 13.87
CA PHE A 24 -7.97 -24.72 13.50
C PHE A 24 -8.70 -24.45 12.19
N SER A 25 -9.82 -23.73 12.25
CA SER A 25 -10.37 -23.09 11.06
C SER A 25 -9.40 -21.97 10.68
N PRO A 26 -8.64 -22.06 9.57
CA PRO A 26 -7.95 -20.89 9.06
C PRO A 26 -9.04 -19.86 8.75
N GLY A 27 -8.93 -18.68 9.37
CA GLY A 27 -9.77 -17.55 9.00
C GLY A 27 -9.66 -17.36 7.49
N LEU A 28 -10.81 -17.22 6.82
CA LEU A 28 -10.83 -16.91 5.39
C LEU A 28 -9.96 -15.65 5.17
N PRO A 29 -9.07 -15.64 4.17
CA PRO A 29 -8.33 -14.44 3.83
C PRO A 29 -9.32 -13.30 3.62
N ALA A 30 -8.96 -12.11 4.09
CA ALA A 30 -9.77 -10.92 3.93
C ALA A 30 -10.22 -10.76 2.48
N ASP A 31 -11.40 -10.18 2.31
CA ASP A 31 -12.07 -10.05 1.02
C ASP A 31 -11.23 -9.16 0.07
N GLN A 32 -10.36 -9.80 -0.73
CA GLN A 32 -9.52 -9.17 -1.74
C GLN A 32 -10.36 -8.43 -2.80
N SER A 33 -11.69 -8.63 -2.86
CA SER A 33 -12.58 -7.90 -3.76
C SER A 33 -12.72 -6.42 -3.44
N ALA A 34 -12.46 -6.02 -2.19
CA ALA A 34 -12.47 -4.62 -1.77
C ALA A 34 -11.12 -3.91 -1.94
N GLN A 35 -10.05 -4.65 -2.24
CA GLN A 35 -8.70 -4.09 -2.33
C GLN A 35 -8.55 -3.21 -3.58
N LYS A 36 -7.97 -2.03 -3.38
CA LYS A 36 -7.64 -1.12 -4.47
C LYS A 36 -6.13 -0.91 -4.59
N GLY A 37 -5.70 -0.68 -5.82
CA GLY A 37 -4.35 -0.29 -6.17
C GLY A 37 -4.33 1.09 -6.81
N LEU A 38 -3.17 1.73 -6.74
CA LEU A 38 -2.86 3.00 -7.34
C LEU A 38 -2.73 2.84 -8.85
N THR A 39 -3.42 3.69 -9.59
CA THR A 39 -3.19 3.83 -11.03
C THR A 39 -2.95 5.26 -11.42
N TRP A 40 -2.12 5.41 -12.45
CA TRP A 40 -1.86 6.67 -13.11
C TRP A 40 -2.32 6.60 -14.56
N GLY A 41 -2.30 7.76 -15.23
CA GLY A 41 -2.56 7.86 -16.65
C GLY A 41 -1.52 8.73 -17.35
N LYS A 42 -1.56 8.68 -18.69
CA LYS A 42 -0.86 9.65 -19.52
C LYS A 42 -1.59 10.99 -19.46
N LEU A 43 -0.85 12.05 -19.13
CA LEU A 43 -1.36 13.41 -18.97
C LEU A 43 -1.06 14.28 -20.19
N ARG A 44 0.12 14.11 -20.79
CA ARG A 44 0.59 14.90 -21.94
C ARG A 44 1.60 14.11 -22.76
N HIS A 45 1.72 14.44 -24.04
CA HIS A 45 2.80 13.99 -24.92
C HIS A 45 3.44 15.20 -25.60
N LEU A 46 4.76 15.22 -25.72
CA LEU A 46 5.48 16.20 -26.55
C LEU A 46 6.13 15.48 -27.74
N ASN A 47 5.46 15.53 -28.89
CA ASN A 47 5.89 14.85 -30.12
C ASN A 47 7.33 15.21 -30.53
N ASP A 48 7.73 16.47 -30.44
CA ASP A 48 9.04 16.92 -30.90
C ASP A 48 10.19 16.38 -30.04
N LEU A 49 9.89 16.01 -28.79
CA LEU A 49 10.86 15.49 -27.82
C LEU A 49 10.71 13.99 -27.57
N GLN A 50 9.64 13.37 -28.10
CA GLN A 50 9.29 11.95 -27.87
C GLN A 50 9.25 11.59 -26.37
N ILE A 51 8.65 12.49 -25.58
CA ILE A 51 8.48 12.31 -24.14
C ILE A 51 7.01 12.33 -23.76
N ASP A 52 6.68 11.51 -22.76
CA ASP A 52 5.38 11.43 -22.14
C ASP A 52 5.43 12.02 -20.73
N PHE A 53 4.35 12.72 -20.37
CA PHE A 53 4.06 13.11 -19.01
C PHE A 53 3.03 12.15 -18.45
N VAL A 54 3.40 11.44 -17.40
CA VAL A 54 2.54 10.45 -16.74
C VAL A 54 2.35 10.82 -15.28
N GLY A 55 1.18 10.55 -14.74
CA GLY A 55 0.90 10.95 -13.37
C GLY A 55 -0.53 10.67 -12.91
N CYS A 56 -0.83 11.22 -11.73
CA CYS A 56 -2.12 11.12 -11.08
C CYS A 56 -3.19 11.95 -11.82
N GLY A 57 -4.01 11.31 -12.65
CA GLY A 57 -5.20 11.90 -13.28
C GLY A 57 -6.49 11.53 -12.55
N GLY A 58 -6.65 11.97 -11.29
CA GLY A 58 -7.76 11.53 -10.43
C GLY A 58 -7.51 10.14 -9.81
N CYS A 59 -6.38 10.02 -9.13
CA CYS A 59 -5.95 8.84 -8.40
C CYS A 59 -6.05 9.07 -6.87
N ASP A 60 -5.92 8.01 -6.08
CA ASP A 60 -5.82 8.05 -4.62
C ASP A 60 -4.54 7.32 -4.21
N ALA A 61 -3.48 8.10 -3.94
CA ALA A 61 -2.19 7.57 -3.53
C ALA A 61 -2.20 7.00 -2.10
N TYR A 62 -3.22 7.29 -1.30
CA TYR A 62 -3.28 6.89 0.11
C TYR A 62 -4.00 5.55 0.29
N HIS A 63 -5.03 5.28 -0.51
CA HIS A 63 -5.87 4.07 -0.39
C HIS A 63 -6.01 3.26 -1.70
N GLY A 64 -5.47 3.76 -2.80
CA GLY A 64 -5.68 3.22 -4.13
C GLY A 64 -7.02 3.63 -4.73
N ASP A 65 -7.07 3.72 -6.06
CA ASP A 65 -8.24 4.21 -6.79
C ASP A 65 -8.94 3.13 -7.64
N THR A 66 -8.22 2.09 -8.05
CA THR A 66 -8.71 1.06 -8.97
C THR A 66 -8.82 -0.30 -8.29
N SER A 67 -9.88 -1.08 -8.56
CA SER A 67 -10.00 -2.43 -8.00
C SER A 67 -8.86 -3.32 -8.45
N CYS A 68 -8.23 -4.04 -7.51
CA CYS A 68 -7.16 -4.99 -7.84
C CYS A 68 -7.62 -6.20 -8.67
N LEU A 69 -8.93 -6.37 -8.86
CA LEU A 69 -9.49 -7.39 -9.77
C LEU A 69 -9.50 -6.93 -11.23
N GLU A 70 -9.24 -5.66 -11.51
CA GLU A 70 -9.15 -5.15 -12.88
C GLU A 70 -7.82 -5.54 -13.54
N ALA A 71 -7.86 -5.77 -14.85
CA ALA A 71 -6.66 -5.96 -15.66
C ALA A 71 -6.23 -4.61 -16.25
N ARG A 72 -5.05 -4.12 -15.90
CA ARG A 72 -4.44 -2.90 -16.47
C ARG A 72 -2.96 -3.13 -16.79
N PRO A 73 -2.40 -2.44 -17.80
CA PRO A 73 -0.95 -2.46 -18.01
C PRO A 73 -0.21 -2.00 -16.76
N ILE A 74 1.03 -2.48 -16.59
CA ILE A 74 1.99 -1.88 -15.66
C ILE A 74 2.73 -0.78 -16.41
N LEU A 75 2.89 0.38 -15.78
CA LEU A 75 3.87 1.35 -16.25
C LEU A 75 5.24 0.86 -15.84
N CYS A 76 6.09 0.55 -16.82
CA CYS A 76 7.45 0.13 -16.58
C CYS A 76 8.41 1.25 -16.96
N LEU A 77 9.40 1.50 -16.10
CA LEU A 77 10.48 2.45 -16.31
C LEU A 77 11.79 1.70 -16.44
N LYS A 78 12.58 2.05 -17.46
CA LYS A 78 13.99 1.70 -17.57
C LYS A 78 14.81 2.97 -17.35
N VAL A 79 15.42 3.07 -16.18
CA VAL A 79 16.36 4.15 -15.86
C VAL A 79 17.67 3.85 -16.56
N ASP A 80 18.01 4.68 -17.54
CA ASP A 80 19.24 4.56 -18.35
C ASP A 80 20.14 5.81 -18.23
N HIS A 81 19.79 6.72 -17.32
CA HIS A 81 20.47 7.98 -17.08
C HIS A 81 20.50 8.90 -18.30
N SER A 82 19.51 8.77 -19.19
CA SER A 82 19.39 9.69 -20.31
C SER A 82 19.25 11.13 -19.82
N PRO A 83 19.90 12.10 -20.47
CA PRO A 83 19.82 13.48 -20.07
C PRO A 83 18.40 14.02 -20.29
N ARG A 84 17.97 14.89 -19.37
CA ARG A 84 16.70 15.59 -19.47
C ARG A 84 16.60 16.40 -20.78
N PRO A 85 15.59 16.18 -21.63
CA PRO A 85 15.32 17.02 -22.79
C PRO A 85 14.92 18.45 -22.40
N PRO A 86 15.07 19.45 -23.30
CA PRO A 86 14.80 20.86 -22.99
C PRO A 86 13.29 21.19 -23.01
N TYR A 87 12.48 20.44 -22.26
CA TYR A 87 11.06 20.77 -22.05
C TYR A 87 10.91 21.84 -20.96
N GLU A 88 9.93 22.73 -21.15
CA GLU A 88 9.60 23.77 -20.20
C GLU A 88 9.05 23.18 -18.90
N ILE A 89 9.53 23.72 -17.76
CA ILE A 89 8.99 23.41 -16.43
C ILE A 89 7.92 24.44 -16.11
N THR A 90 6.68 24.08 -16.37
CA THR A 90 5.51 24.96 -16.26
C THR A 90 4.85 24.93 -14.88
N GLY A 91 5.27 24.01 -14.02
CA GLY A 91 4.68 23.79 -12.70
C GLY A 91 4.66 25.05 -11.84
N SER A 92 3.63 25.19 -11.01
CA SER A 92 3.62 26.19 -9.95
C SER A 92 4.60 25.77 -8.85
N ALA A 93 5.46 26.70 -8.43
CA ALA A 93 6.21 26.54 -7.19
C ALA A 93 5.19 26.61 -6.03
N HIS A 94 4.66 25.46 -5.63
CA HIS A 94 4.01 25.33 -4.33
C HIS A 94 5.12 25.22 -3.27
N ALA A 95 4.88 24.59 -2.12
CA ALA A 95 5.89 24.44 -1.06
C ALA A 95 7.21 23.76 -1.49
N MET A 96 7.34 23.34 -2.75
CA MET A 96 8.49 22.63 -3.35
C MET A 96 8.93 23.29 -4.68
N PRO A 97 10.19 23.08 -5.12
CA PRO A 97 10.65 23.48 -6.46
C PRO A 97 9.77 22.90 -7.58
N LYS A 98 9.70 23.58 -8.72
CA LYS A 98 8.81 23.18 -9.82
C LYS A 98 9.17 21.80 -10.38
N GLU A 99 10.46 21.49 -10.39
CA GLU A 99 11.04 20.20 -10.79
C GLU A 99 10.47 19.03 -9.98
N TYR A 100 9.99 19.27 -8.76
CA TYR A 100 9.41 18.22 -7.91
C TYR A 100 8.11 17.63 -8.50
N TYR A 101 7.35 18.43 -9.26
CA TYR A 101 6.06 18.02 -9.85
C TYR A 101 6.08 18.00 -11.39
N GLU A 102 7.25 18.13 -12.01
CA GLU A 102 7.44 17.97 -13.46
C GLU A 102 8.85 17.40 -13.75
N GLY A 103 9.30 16.53 -12.86
CA GLY A 103 10.65 16.00 -12.84
C GLY A 103 10.93 15.03 -13.98
N TRP A 104 12.21 14.77 -14.22
CA TRP A 104 12.67 13.88 -15.27
C TRP A 104 13.08 12.54 -14.65
N ALA A 105 12.52 11.44 -15.14
CA ALA A 105 12.74 10.10 -14.60
C ALA A 105 14.03 9.42 -15.06
N ASP A 106 14.91 10.14 -15.75
CA ASP A 106 16.23 9.64 -16.18
C ASP A 106 16.15 8.37 -17.05
N GLY A 107 15.10 8.24 -17.87
CA GLY A 107 14.84 6.98 -18.55
C GLY A 107 13.70 6.95 -19.56
N THR A 108 13.36 5.72 -19.96
CA THR A 108 12.33 5.39 -20.94
C THR A 108 11.21 4.59 -20.28
N ILE A 109 9.95 4.96 -20.56
CA ILE A 109 8.77 4.24 -20.13
C ILE A 109 8.18 3.37 -21.25
N ALA A 110 7.54 2.29 -20.85
CA ALA A 110 6.70 1.46 -21.72
C ALA A 110 5.61 0.76 -20.90
N LEU A 111 4.60 0.23 -21.60
CA LEU A 111 3.50 -0.50 -20.97
C LEU A 111 3.61 -2.00 -21.25
N THR A 112 3.32 -2.81 -20.25
CA THR A 112 3.10 -4.26 -20.42
C THR A 112 1.77 -4.55 -21.13
N ALA A 113 1.54 -5.81 -21.47
CA ALA A 113 0.17 -6.30 -21.63
C ALA A 113 -0.63 -6.12 -20.30
N PRO A 114 -1.97 -6.05 -20.34
CA PRO A 114 -2.77 -5.91 -19.12
C PRO A 114 -2.53 -7.04 -18.11
N VAL A 115 -2.35 -6.65 -16.84
CA VAL A 115 -2.10 -7.54 -15.69
C VAL A 115 -3.19 -7.31 -14.65
N ILE A 116 -3.74 -8.40 -14.10
CA ILE A 116 -4.72 -8.32 -13.01
C ILE A 116 -3.99 -7.86 -11.75
N GLY A 117 -4.49 -6.83 -11.07
CA GLY A 117 -3.82 -6.24 -9.90
C GLY A 117 -3.45 -7.26 -8.81
N THR A 118 -4.31 -8.24 -8.53
CA THR A 118 -4.05 -9.29 -7.51
C THR A 118 -2.91 -10.25 -7.88
N THR A 119 -2.42 -10.26 -9.12
CA THR A 119 -1.22 -11.01 -9.49
C THR A 119 0.06 -10.24 -9.18
N LEU A 120 -0.02 -8.94 -8.89
CA LEU A 120 1.11 -8.12 -8.43
C LEU A 120 1.30 -8.38 -6.94
N GLN A 121 2.15 -9.35 -6.60
CA GLN A 121 2.29 -9.85 -5.23
C GLN A 121 3.33 -9.09 -4.40
N SER A 122 4.25 -8.40 -5.06
CA SER A 122 5.33 -7.63 -4.44
C SER A 122 5.94 -6.68 -5.47
N PRO A 123 6.78 -5.71 -5.04
CA PRO A 123 7.55 -4.88 -5.97
C PRO A 123 8.43 -5.72 -6.90
N SER A 124 9.17 -6.70 -6.35
CA SER A 124 10.04 -7.58 -7.14
C SER A 124 9.26 -8.39 -8.19
N ASN A 125 8.06 -8.87 -7.86
CA ASN A 125 7.21 -9.58 -8.80
C ASN A 125 6.72 -8.68 -9.93
N ALA A 126 6.37 -7.42 -9.65
CA ALA A 126 6.00 -6.47 -10.69
C ALA A 126 7.19 -6.10 -11.58
N ASP A 127 8.38 -5.96 -10.99
CA ASP A 127 9.63 -5.73 -11.73
C ASP A 127 9.96 -6.90 -12.66
N ASP A 128 9.79 -8.14 -12.19
CA ASP A 128 9.98 -9.34 -13.01
C ASP A 128 9.04 -9.36 -14.22
N ILE A 129 7.78 -8.92 -14.05
CA ILE A 129 6.82 -8.83 -15.16
C ILE A 129 7.28 -7.78 -16.18
N CYS A 130 7.71 -6.60 -15.72
CA CYS A 130 8.26 -5.55 -16.58
C CYS A 130 9.48 -6.05 -17.37
N SER A 131 10.45 -6.65 -16.67
CA SER A 131 11.67 -7.18 -17.29
C SER A 131 11.38 -8.33 -18.26
N ALA A 132 10.41 -9.20 -17.96
CA ALA A 132 10.04 -10.31 -18.83
C ALA A 132 9.38 -9.86 -20.14
N GLN A 133 8.54 -8.82 -20.10
CA GLN A 133 7.79 -8.36 -21.28
C GLN A 133 8.55 -7.32 -22.12
N LEU A 134 9.38 -6.49 -21.49
CA LEU A 134 10.01 -5.32 -22.12
C LEU A 134 11.54 -5.43 -22.19
N GLY A 135 12.11 -6.43 -21.53
CA GLY A 135 13.55 -6.70 -21.52
C GLY A 135 14.26 -6.22 -20.26
N ALA A 136 15.53 -6.62 -20.13
CA ALA A 136 16.33 -6.34 -18.95
C ALA A 136 16.45 -4.84 -18.65
N GLY A 137 16.33 -4.51 -17.37
CA GLY A 137 16.45 -3.14 -16.83
C GLY A 137 15.11 -2.41 -16.71
N TYR A 138 14.01 -2.95 -17.24
CA TYR A 138 12.68 -2.43 -16.93
C TYR A 138 12.21 -2.93 -15.58
N ARG A 139 11.74 -1.99 -14.75
CA ARG A 139 11.06 -2.24 -13.48
C ARG A 139 9.71 -1.53 -13.45
N MET A 140 8.83 -1.87 -12.53
CA MET A 140 7.61 -1.09 -12.32
C MET A 140 7.99 0.34 -11.95
N ALA A 141 7.30 1.31 -12.55
CA ALA A 141 7.44 2.71 -12.18
C ALA A 141 6.90 2.92 -10.76
N GLU A 142 7.57 3.79 -10.02
CA GLU A 142 7.29 4.12 -8.64
C GLU A 142 6.82 5.58 -8.55
N PHE A 143 5.93 5.87 -7.61
CA PHE A 143 5.27 7.16 -7.45
C PHE A 143 6.24 8.34 -7.35
N HIS A 144 7.43 8.13 -6.78
CA HIS A 144 8.47 9.13 -6.59
C HIS A 144 9.54 9.15 -7.68
N ASP A 145 9.39 8.34 -8.73
CA ASP A 145 10.23 8.46 -9.93
C ASP A 145 10.15 9.89 -10.49
N GLY A 146 11.28 10.39 -10.99
CA GLY A 146 11.40 11.79 -11.40
C GLY A 146 11.78 12.75 -10.28
N HIS A 147 12.34 12.26 -9.17
CA HIS A 147 12.88 13.08 -8.06
C HIS A 147 11.81 13.83 -7.27
N GLY A 148 10.59 13.30 -7.21
CA GLY A 148 9.47 13.99 -6.58
C GLY A 148 8.29 13.08 -6.26
N GLY A 149 7.12 13.41 -6.78
CA GLY A 149 5.91 12.63 -6.60
C GLY A 149 4.79 13.11 -7.52
N TRP A 150 3.73 12.31 -7.63
CA TRP A 150 2.48 12.60 -8.36
C TRP A 150 2.55 12.53 -9.89
N ASN A 151 3.72 12.73 -10.50
CA ASN A 151 3.93 12.62 -11.94
C ASN A 151 5.43 12.67 -12.29
N PHE A 152 5.77 12.36 -13.53
CA PHE A 152 7.08 12.64 -14.10
C PHE A 152 7.06 12.66 -15.64
N TRP A 153 8.13 13.19 -16.22
CA TRP A 153 8.48 13.05 -17.63
C TRP A 153 9.47 11.92 -17.86
N ALA A 154 9.29 11.19 -18.95
CA ALA A 154 10.23 10.17 -19.42
C ALA A 154 10.17 10.05 -20.95
N PHE A 155 11.18 9.45 -21.58
CA PHE A 155 11.07 9.05 -22.98
C PHE A 155 9.94 8.04 -23.13
N GLY A 156 9.06 8.25 -24.11
CA GLY A 156 7.87 7.42 -24.25
C GLY A 156 6.96 7.87 -25.37
N ASN A 157 6.16 6.92 -25.85
CA ASN A 157 5.02 7.17 -26.72
C ASN A 157 3.91 6.15 -26.42
N ILE A 158 3.43 6.15 -25.18
CA ILE A 158 2.36 5.26 -24.74
C ILE A 158 0.99 5.82 -25.18
N PRO A 159 -0.07 5.01 -25.32
CA PRO A 159 -1.37 5.48 -25.80
C PRO A 159 -1.99 6.59 -24.92
N ASP A 160 -2.62 7.59 -25.53
CA ASP A 160 -3.12 8.82 -24.86
C ASP A 160 -4.21 8.62 -23.80
N ASN A 161 -4.96 7.51 -23.86
CA ASN A 161 -6.00 7.16 -22.87
C ASN A 161 -5.60 5.96 -21.99
N SER A 162 -4.29 5.73 -21.84
CA SER A 162 -3.79 4.64 -21.01
C SER A 162 -3.99 4.94 -19.52
N ARG A 163 -4.42 3.92 -18.78
CA ARG A 163 -4.46 3.89 -17.31
C ARG A 163 -3.76 2.62 -16.85
N PHE A 164 -2.80 2.76 -15.95
CA PHE A 164 -1.83 1.71 -15.67
C PHE A 164 -1.47 1.67 -14.19
N TRP A 165 -1.03 0.50 -13.73
CA TRP A 165 -0.55 0.29 -12.37
C TRP A 165 0.78 1.04 -12.17
N VAL A 166 0.91 1.71 -11.02
CA VAL A 166 2.14 2.34 -10.51
C VAL A 166 2.33 1.91 -9.06
N ALA A 167 3.57 1.67 -8.65
CA ALA A 167 3.89 1.33 -7.27
C ALA A 167 4.00 2.60 -6.41
N ILE A 168 3.72 2.48 -5.12
CA ILE A 168 4.05 3.51 -4.12
C ILE A 168 4.64 2.86 -2.89
N ASN A 169 5.83 3.27 -2.46
CA ASN A 169 6.57 2.56 -1.42
C ASN A 169 6.28 3.05 0.01
N ASP A 170 5.64 4.22 0.16
CA ASP A 170 5.41 4.90 1.43
C ASP A 170 3.92 4.99 1.82
N GLN A 171 3.02 4.50 0.96
CA GLN A 171 1.58 4.44 1.21
C GLN A 171 1.00 3.04 0.99
N PRO A 172 -0.09 2.68 1.70
CA PRO A 172 -0.83 1.47 1.43
C PRO A 172 -1.78 1.71 0.25
N ALA A 173 -1.26 1.89 -0.96
CA ALA A 173 -2.06 1.96 -2.18
C ALA A 173 -1.60 0.98 -3.27
N ASN A 174 -0.90 -0.09 -2.91
CA ASN A 174 -0.58 -1.17 -3.85
C ASN A 174 -1.60 -2.32 -3.80
N CYS A 175 -1.63 -3.14 -4.84
CA CYS A 175 -2.38 -4.40 -4.84
C CYS A 175 -1.71 -5.53 -4.03
N TRP A 176 -0.57 -5.25 -3.39
CA TRP A 176 0.08 -6.08 -2.41
C TRP A 176 0.28 -5.33 -1.09
N GLY A 177 0.59 -6.07 -0.02
CA GLY A 177 1.02 -5.47 1.26
C GLY A 177 -0.05 -4.71 2.04
N GLN A 178 -1.29 -4.64 1.53
CA GLN A 178 -2.44 -4.11 2.27
C GLN A 178 -2.73 -5.07 3.43
N VAL A 179 -2.50 -4.64 4.65
CA VAL A 179 -3.15 -5.29 5.79
C VAL A 179 -4.63 -5.02 5.67
N ALA A 180 -5.44 -6.09 5.66
CA ALA A 180 -6.89 -5.97 5.61
C ALA A 180 -7.34 -4.91 6.61
N ALA A 181 -8.00 -3.86 6.12
CA ALA A 181 -8.66 -2.91 7.00
C ALA A 181 -9.52 -3.74 7.97
N PRO A 182 -9.42 -3.52 9.29
CA PRO A 182 -10.21 -4.29 10.23
C PRO A 182 -11.67 -4.19 9.77
N ALA A 183 -12.31 -5.35 9.61
CA ALA A 183 -13.69 -5.42 9.16
C ALA A 183 -14.47 -4.37 9.93
N ARG A 184 -15.10 -3.44 9.19
CA ARG A 184 -15.80 -2.30 9.79
C ARG A 184 -16.88 -2.89 10.71
N VAL A 185 -16.58 -2.99 12.00
CA VAL A 185 -17.59 -3.32 13.00
C VAL A 185 -18.58 -2.20 12.85
N THR A 186 -19.76 -2.50 12.31
CA THR A 186 -20.87 -1.56 12.30
C THR A 186 -21.05 -1.12 13.74
N ALA A 187 -20.64 0.12 14.03
CA ALA A 187 -20.80 0.69 15.35
C ALA A 187 -22.28 0.53 15.73
N PRO A 188 -22.60 -0.01 16.92
CA PRO A 188 -23.96 0.07 17.40
C PRO A 188 -24.38 1.55 17.40
N ALA A 189 -25.67 1.80 17.12
CA ALA A 189 -26.26 3.11 16.99
C ALA A 189 -25.68 4.11 18.02
N GLN A 190 -25.30 5.29 17.53
CA GLN A 190 -24.73 6.42 18.27
C GLN A 190 -25.30 6.52 19.70
N VAL A 191 -24.53 6.04 20.69
CA VAL A 191 -24.78 6.39 22.08
C VAL A 191 -24.16 7.77 22.29
N LYS A 192 -24.98 8.72 22.74
CA LYS A 192 -24.61 10.11 23.06
C LYS A 192 -23.22 10.15 23.71
N ALA A 193 -22.30 10.90 23.12
CA ALA A 193 -20.97 11.11 23.68
C ALA A 193 -21.08 11.64 25.12
N PRO A 194 -20.31 11.10 26.08
CA PRO A 194 -20.23 11.67 27.42
C PRO A 194 -19.54 13.02 27.38
N ASP A 195 -19.98 13.93 28.26
CA ASP A 195 -19.43 15.27 28.38
C ASP A 195 -17.96 15.19 28.84
N PHE A 196 -17.04 15.80 28.06
CA PHE A 196 -15.63 15.90 28.44
C PHE A 196 -15.46 17.01 29.47
N VAL A 197 -14.88 16.69 30.62
CA VAL A 197 -14.38 17.67 31.58
C VAL A 197 -12.92 17.95 31.25
N ALA A 198 -12.61 19.18 30.86
CA ALA A 198 -11.23 19.62 30.62
C ALA A 198 -10.41 19.51 31.92
N ALA A 199 -9.23 18.90 31.83
CA ALA A 199 -8.26 18.91 32.93
C ALA A 199 -7.52 20.26 32.93
N PRO A 200 -7.17 20.81 34.11
CA PRO A 200 -6.43 22.06 34.20
C PRO A 200 -4.97 21.89 33.74
N ASP A 201 -4.46 22.96 33.14
CA ASP A 201 -3.17 23.10 32.48
C ASP A 201 -1.99 22.63 33.35
N HIS A 202 -1.11 21.80 32.78
CA HIS A 202 0.27 21.66 33.23
C HIS A 202 1.22 21.75 32.02
N PRO A 203 2.22 22.65 32.06
CA PRO A 203 3.20 22.79 31.00
C PRO A 203 4.37 21.81 31.20
N SER A 204 4.98 21.46 30.06
CA SER A 204 6.30 20.83 29.86
C SER A 204 6.30 19.36 29.41
N LYS A 205 7.03 19.17 28.30
CA LYS A 205 7.30 18.01 27.46
C LYS A 205 7.31 16.66 28.20
N SER A 206 6.40 15.74 27.83
CA SER A 206 6.49 14.28 28.01
C SER A 206 5.36 13.61 27.22
N ALA A 207 5.59 12.39 26.72
CA ALA A 207 4.69 11.58 25.89
C ALA A 207 3.20 11.82 26.20
N SER A 208 2.41 12.15 25.18
CA SER A 208 0.97 12.32 25.29
C SER A 208 0.33 11.00 25.71
N VAL A 209 0.06 10.84 26.99
CA VAL A 209 -0.72 9.71 27.50
C VAL A 209 -2.19 10.09 27.42
N PHE A 210 -2.92 9.44 26.53
CA PHE A 210 -4.36 9.59 26.36
C PHE A 210 -5.11 8.70 27.37
N LYS A 211 -6.11 9.26 28.03
CA LYS A 211 -7.07 8.50 28.84
C LYS A 211 -8.24 8.09 27.97
N CYS A 212 -8.32 6.81 27.63
CA CYS A 212 -9.45 6.24 26.91
C CYS A 212 -10.41 5.59 27.90
N ARG A 213 -11.69 5.93 27.83
CA ARG A 213 -12.74 5.20 28.55
C ARG A 213 -13.36 4.17 27.62
N GLY A 214 -13.21 2.90 27.97
CA GLY A 214 -13.87 1.78 27.29
C GLY A 214 -15.38 1.80 27.47
N ALA A 215 -16.10 1.06 26.63
CA ALA A 215 -17.55 0.92 26.71
C ALA A 215 -18.02 0.25 28.02
N ASP A 216 -17.12 -0.45 28.70
CA ASP A 216 -17.28 -1.04 30.04
C ASP A 216 -17.04 -0.05 31.19
N GLY A 217 -16.70 1.20 30.87
CA GLY A 217 -16.40 2.25 31.86
C GLY A 217 -14.97 2.21 32.40
N VAL A 218 -14.15 1.24 31.99
CA VAL A 218 -12.74 1.14 32.40
C VAL A 218 -11.92 2.23 31.72
N ILE A 219 -11.06 2.92 32.47
CA ILE A 219 -10.15 3.92 31.91
C ILE A 219 -8.79 3.27 31.68
N THR A 220 -8.32 3.29 30.45
CA THR A 220 -6.99 2.82 30.05
C THR A 220 -6.13 4.02 29.64
N LEU A 221 -4.84 3.94 29.96
CA LEU A 221 -3.84 4.91 29.53
C LEU A 221 -3.11 4.34 28.31
N THR A 222 -3.03 5.11 27.23
CA THR A 222 -2.35 4.71 25.99
C THR A 222 -1.59 5.88 25.39
N ASP A 223 -0.55 5.56 24.64
CA ASP A 223 0.26 6.47 23.82
C ASP A 223 -0.35 6.76 22.44
N GLN A 224 -1.49 6.15 22.09
CA GLN A 224 -2.24 6.42 20.86
C GLN A 224 -3.61 7.08 21.14
N PRO A 225 -4.11 7.99 20.28
CA PRO A 225 -5.43 8.58 20.44
C PRO A 225 -6.54 7.51 20.40
N CYS A 226 -7.56 7.65 21.25
CA CYS A 226 -8.70 6.73 21.26
C CYS A 226 -9.39 6.73 19.89
N ALA A 227 -9.66 5.55 19.34
CA ALA A 227 -10.37 5.40 18.07
C ALA A 227 -11.75 6.08 18.15
N GLY A 228 -11.93 7.19 17.41
CA GLY A 228 -13.18 7.95 17.38
C GLY A 228 -13.03 9.47 17.54
N GLY A 229 -11.83 9.98 17.88
CA GLY A 229 -11.54 11.41 17.77
C GLY A 229 -11.30 11.82 16.32
N ALA A 230 -12.07 12.79 15.81
CA ALA A 230 -11.79 13.41 14.52
C ALA A 230 -10.35 13.97 14.54
N ARG A 231 -9.56 13.62 13.52
CA ARG A 231 -8.34 14.37 13.19
C ARG A 231 -8.83 15.72 12.66
N ASP A 232 -8.68 16.77 13.44
CA ASP A 232 -8.64 18.12 12.91
C ASP A 232 -7.38 18.30 12.07
N SER A 233 -7.49 19.13 11.04
CA SER A 233 -6.61 19.17 9.87
C SER A 233 -5.23 19.79 10.10
N ASP A 234 -4.82 20.00 11.35
CA ASP A 234 -3.55 20.62 11.72
C ASP A 234 -2.82 19.73 12.72
N GLY A 235 -2.27 18.60 12.25
CA GLY A 235 -1.27 17.86 13.02
C GLY A 235 -0.07 18.78 13.31
N PRO A 236 0.55 18.71 14.50
CA PRO A 236 1.47 19.73 14.98
C PRO A 236 2.68 19.86 14.04
N SER A 237 2.86 21.05 13.46
CA SER A 237 4.15 21.42 12.89
C SER A 237 5.16 21.48 14.04
N ILE A 238 6.12 20.57 13.98
CA ILE A 238 7.30 20.65 14.83
C ILE A 238 8.19 21.67 14.14
N ASP A 239 8.05 22.94 14.51
CA ASP A 239 9.04 23.97 14.21
C ASP A 239 10.32 23.60 14.98
N ALA A 240 11.19 22.86 14.32
CA ALA A 240 12.54 22.60 14.78
C ALA A 240 13.46 23.71 14.25
N ASP A 241 13.74 24.65 15.16
CA ASP A 241 14.97 25.42 15.29
C ASP A 241 15.38 26.36 14.13
N ASP A 242 15.07 27.64 14.31
CA ASP A 242 15.95 28.75 13.88
C ASP A 242 16.59 29.35 15.14
N ASP A 243 17.76 28.82 15.49
CA ASP A 243 18.68 29.37 16.50
C ASP A 243 20.11 29.02 16.06
N ARG A 244 20.64 29.77 15.08
CA ARG A 244 22.06 30.18 14.96
C ARG A 244 22.34 31.12 13.79
#